data_AF-A0A3D3V6L6-F1
#
_entry.id   AF-A0A3D3V6L6-F1
#
_cell.length_a   1.000
_cell.length_b   1.000
_cell.length_c   1.000
_cell.angle_alpha   90.00
_cell.angle_beta   90.00
_cell.angle_gamma   90.00
#
_symmetry.space_group_name_H-M   'P 1'
#
loop_
_entity.id
_entity.type
_entity.pdbx_description
1 polymer ?
#
loop_
_entity_poly.entity_id
_entity_poly.type
_entity_poly.pdbx_seq_one_letter_code
_entity_poly.pdbx_strand_id
1 'polypeptide(L)'
;DMPLLGICGGQQLLHVALGGTLIQHIPDEIAEPLAHEQPNPRDEPGHSISLRPGTLLHRIVDADSLEVNSAHHQAAKDTSDRIVVNAVAQDGVIEGIEAIDASFALGVQWHPEYNVSAGDKAIFKALIDAAAHSST
;
A
#
# COMPACT_ATOMS: atom_id res chain seq x y z
N ASP A 1 6.73 7.53 -18.57
CA ASP A 1 5.52 7.92 -17.80
C ASP A 1 5.95 8.58 -16.50
N MET A 2 5.08 9.29 -15.79
CA MET A 2 5.43 9.99 -14.54
C MET A 2 5.29 9.01 -13.36
N PRO A 3 6.34 8.77 -12.55
CA PRO A 3 6.26 7.91 -11.37
C PRO A 3 5.24 8.43 -10.35
N LEU A 4 4.48 7.51 -9.75
CA LEU A 4 3.46 7.84 -8.76
C LEU A 4 3.59 6.95 -7.52
N LEU A 5 3.47 7.57 -6.35
CA LEU A 5 3.28 6.91 -5.06
C LEU A 5 2.00 7.43 -4.40
N GLY A 6 1.02 6.56 -4.20
CA GLY A 6 -0.19 6.84 -3.43
C GLY A 6 -0.05 6.32 -2.00
N ILE A 7 -0.26 7.18 -1.01
CA ILE A 7 -0.18 6.83 0.42
C ILE A 7 -1.56 6.97 1.05
N CYS A 8 -2.03 5.95 1.76
CA CYS A 8 -3.32 5.91 2.44
C CYS A 8 -4.48 6.33 1.49
N GLY A 9 -5.10 7.49 1.70
CA GLY A 9 -6.12 8.02 0.78
C GLY A 9 -5.64 8.18 -0.67
N GLY A 10 -4.34 8.37 -0.89
CA GLY A 10 -3.73 8.36 -2.22
C GLY A 10 -3.75 6.98 -2.88
N GLN A 11 -3.54 5.91 -2.12
CA GLN A 11 -3.69 4.53 -2.62
C GLN A 11 -5.15 4.23 -2.94
N GLN A 12 -6.09 4.69 -2.11
CA GLN A 12 -7.53 4.54 -2.35
C GLN A 12 -7.97 5.29 -3.62
N LEU A 13 -7.50 6.53 -3.80
CA LEU A 13 -7.78 7.30 -5.01
C LEU A 13 -7.20 6.62 -6.26
N LEU A 14 -5.96 6.12 -6.19
CA LEU A 14 -5.35 5.35 -7.27
C LEU A 14 -6.18 4.11 -7.60
N HIS A 15 -6.62 3.38 -6.59
CA HIS A 15 -7.45 2.19 -6.73
C HIS A 15 -8.75 2.47 -7.50
N VAL A 16 -9.47 3.52 -7.09
CA VAL A 16 -10.72 3.95 -7.75
C VAL A 16 -10.46 4.44 -9.17
N ALA A 17 -9.39 5.20 -9.40
CA ALA A 17 -9.01 5.66 -10.74
C ALA A 17 -8.68 4.51 -11.72
N LEU A 18 -8.24 3.37 -11.18
CA LEU A 18 -7.99 2.14 -11.93
C LEU A 18 -9.24 1.24 -12.07
N GLY A 19 -10.40 1.69 -11.57
CA GLY A 19 -11.69 1.01 -11.72
C GLY A 19 -12.08 0.10 -10.56
N GLY A 20 -11.37 0.15 -9.43
CA GLY A 20 -11.76 -0.55 -8.21
C GLY A 20 -12.77 0.23 -7.37
N THR A 21 -13.28 -0.42 -6.32
CA THR A 21 -14.17 0.16 -5.31
C THR A 21 -13.57 0.10 -3.91
N LEU A 22 -14.15 0.85 -2.97
CA LEU A 22 -13.67 0.91 -1.59
C LEU A 22 -14.66 0.27 -0.61
N ILE A 23 -14.12 -0.43 0.37
CA ILE A 23 -14.80 -0.72 1.63
C ILE A 23 -14.98 0.62 2.33
N GLN A 24 -16.24 1.03 2.56
CA GLN A 24 -16.53 2.35 3.16
C GLN A 24 -16.26 2.40 4.66
N HIS A 25 -16.36 1.27 5.33
CA HIS A 25 -16.03 1.09 6.75
C HIS A 25 -15.62 -0.36 6.97
N ILE A 26 -14.35 -0.60 7.30
CA ILE A 26 -13.77 -1.96 7.40
C ILE A 26 -14.57 -2.88 8.34
N PRO A 27 -14.98 -2.45 9.55
CA PRO A 27 -15.78 -3.30 10.44
C PRO A 27 -17.16 -3.69 9.93
N ASP A 28 -17.70 -3.02 8.90
CA ASP A 28 -19.01 -3.37 8.33
C ASP A 28 -18.91 -4.53 7.32
N GLU A 29 -17.72 -4.81 6.79
CA GLU A 29 -17.52 -5.78 5.70
C GLU A 29 -16.54 -6.92 6.06
N ILE A 30 -15.62 -6.69 6.98
CA ILE A 30 -14.65 -7.71 7.45
C ILE A 30 -15.14 -8.27 8.79
N ALA A 31 -15.27 -9.59 8.89
CA ALA A 31 -15.89 -10.25 10.05
C ALA A 31 -15.07 -10.13 11.35
N GLU A 32 -13.74 -10.16 11.25
CA GLU A 32 -12.81 -10.05 12.37
C GLU A 32 -11.70 -9.05 12.00
N PRO A 33 -12.02 -7.75 11.90
CA PRO A 33 -11.10 -6.75 11.38
C PRO A 33 -9.98 -6.49 12.39
N LEU A 34 -8.76 -6.29 11.89
CA LEU A 34 -7.69 -5.69 12.66
C LEU A 34 -8.02 -4.23 13.00
N ALA A 35 -7.34 -3.67 13.99
CA ALA A 35 -7.44 -2.25 14.30
C ALA A 35 -6.67 -1.42 13.24
N HIS A 36 -7.33 -1.12 12.12
CA HIS A 36 -6.77 -0.26 11.06
C HIS A 36 -6.78 1.24 11.42
N GLU A 37 -7.50 1.62 12.48
CA GLU A 37 -7.21 2.83 13.24
C GLU A 37 -6.48 2.42 14.53
N GLN A 38 -5.15 2.38 14.47
CA GLN A 38 -4.37 1.84 15.58
C GLN A 38 -4.46 2.75 16.82
N PRO A 39 -4.57 2.18 18.04
CA PRO A 39 -4.66 2.97 19.28
C PRO A 39 -3.30 3.52 19.75
N ASN A 40 -2.21 2.91 19.31
CA ASN A 40 -0.84 3.32 19.64
C ASN A 40 -0.35 4.47 18.72
N PRO A 41 0.72 5.18 19.08
CA PRO A 41 1.32 6.21 18.23
C PRO A 41 1.64 5.71 16.82
N ARG A 42 1.45 6.55 15.80
CA ARG A 42 1.59 6.16 14.37
C ARG A 42 3.03 5.93 13.92
N ASP A 43 4.00 6.31 14.73
CA ASP A 43 5.42 6.00 14.55
C ASP A 43 5.81 4.64 15.15
N GLU A 44 4.82 3.87 15.62
CA GLU A 44 4.98 2.48 16.04
C GLU A 44 4.22 1.52 15.11
N PRO A 45 4.64 0.25 15.01
CA PRO A 45 3.89 -0.78 14.30
C PRO A 45 2.45 -0.95 14.81
N GLY A 46 1.50 -1.05 13.89
CA GLY A 46 0.11 -1.40 14.15
C GLY A 46 -0.18 -2.87 13.83
N HIS A 47 0.23 -3.34 12.67
CA HIS A 47 0.08 -4.74 12.25
C HIS A 47 1.12 -5.18 11.21
N SER A 48 1.16 -6.49 10.95
CA SER A 48 2.01 -7.10 9.93
C SER A 48 1.25 -7.27 8.61
N ILE A 49 1.94 -7.04 7.50
CA ILE A 49 1.44 -7.27 6.14
C ILE A 49 2.28 -8.32 5.42
N SER A 50 1.63 -9.14 4.60
CA SER A 50 2.29 -10.08 3.70
C SER A 50 2.50 -9.44 2.33
N LEU A 51 3.72 -9.49 1.81
CA LEU A 51 4.11 -8.94 0.52
C LEU A 51 4.03 -10.04 -0.55
N ARG A 52 3.36 -9.77 -1.67
CA ARG A 52 3.20 -10.73 -2.75
C ARG A 52 4.51 -10.86 -3.53
N PRO A 53 5.12 -12.06 -3.62
CA PRO A 53 6.38 -12.25 -4.32
C PRO A 53 6.32 -11.81 -5.79
N GLY A 54 7.38 -11.15 -6.25
CA GLY A 54 7.53 -10.71 -7.64
C GLY A 54 6.77 -9.42 -8.00
N THR A 55 6.13 -8.76 -7.03
CA THR A 55 5.57 -7.40 -7.21
C THR A 55 6.66 -6.32 -7.09
N LEU A 56 6.37 -5.09 -7.52
CA LEU A 56 7.30 -3.96 -7.38
C LEU A 56 7.61 -3.69 -5.91
N LEU A 57 6.60 -3.68 -5.04
CA LEU A 57 6.79 -3.48 -3.60
C LEU A 57 7.68 -4.57 -2.99
N HIS A 58 7.43 -5.84 -3.30
CA HIS A 58 8.27 -6.96 -2.84
C HIS A 58 9.73 -6.78 -3.25
N ARG A 59 10.01 -6.38 -4.50
CA ARG A 59 11.37 -6.09 -4.97
C ARG A 59 12.02 -4.87 -4.30
N ILE A 60 11.22 -3.85 -3.97
CA ILE A 60 11.71 -2.63 -3.32
C ILE A 60 12.13 -2.92 -1.88
N VAL A 61 11.29 -3.66 -1.15
CA VAL A 61 11.49 -3.95 0.28
C VAL A 61 12.42 -5.14 0.49
N ASP A 62 12.51 -6.06 -0.48
CA ASP A 62 13.31 -7.29 -0.43
C ASP A 62 12.98 -8.15 0.81
N ALA A 63 11.68 -8.31 1.08
CA ALA A 63 11.15 -9.13 2.17
C ALA A 63 9.78 -9.70 1.81
N ASP A 64 9.37 -10.75 2.51
CA ASP A 64 8.05 -11.38 2.33
C ASP A 64 6.98 -10.78 3.25
N SER A 65 7.38 -10.00 4.27
CA SER A 65 6.47 -9.33 5.19
C SER A 65 7.04 -8.01 5.72
N LEU A 66 6.17 -7.13 6.20
CA LEU A 66 6.56 -5.84 6.78
C LEU A 66 5.67 -5.50 7.99
N GLU A 67 6.27 -4.93 9.04
CA GLU A 67 5.51 -4.30 10.11
C GLU A 67 5.21 -2.84 9.73
N VAL A 68 3.94 -2.45 9.76
CA VAL A 68 3.47 -1.14 9.29
C VAL A 68 2.58 -0.48 10.33
N ASN A 69 2.49 0.85 10.28
CA ASN A 69 1.44 1.58 11.00
C ASN A 69 0.10 1.50 10.26
N SER A 70 -0.97 1.96 10.89
CA SER A 70 -2.30 1.96 10.32
C SER A 70 -3.16 3.09 10.89
N ALA A 71 -3.76 3.89 9.99
CA ALA A 71 -4.56 5.06 10.34
C ALA A 71 -5.71 5.29 9.34
N HIS A 72 -6.51 4.25 9.07
CA HIS A 72 -7.59 4.28 8.10
C HIS A 72 -8.78 3.40 8.52
N HIS A 73 -9.99 3.87 8.20
CA HIS A 73 -11.22 3.07 8.36
C HIS A 73 -11.79 2.54 7.03
N GLN A 74 -11.17 2.93 5.91
CA GLN A 74 -11.54 2.57 4.55
C GLN A 74 -10.40 1.77 3.93
N ALA A 75 -10.73 0.93 2.95
CA ALA A 75 -9.75 0.10 2.25
C ALA A 75 -10.18 -0.16 0.79
N ALA A 76 -9.23 -0.58 -0.04
CA ALA A 76 -9.55 -1.17 -1.35
C ALA A 76 -10.34 -2.48 -1.17
N LYS A 77 -11.37 -2.69 -2.00
CA LYS A 77 -12.32 -3.80 -1.86
C LYS A 77 -12.14 -4.89 -2.89
N ASP A 78 -12.17 -4.51 -4.16
CA ASP A 78 -12.13 -5.41 -5.30
C ASP A 78 -10.86 -5.15 -6.11
N THR A 79 -10.73 -5.76 -7.28
CA THR A 79 -9.64 -5.48 -8.21
C THR A 79 -10.18 -5.42 -9.62
N SER A 80 -9.55 -4.62 -10.47
CA SER A 80 -9.77 -4.60 -11.91
C SER A 80 -8.58 -5.25 -12.62
N ASP A 81 -8.72 -5.52 -13.92
CA ASP A 81 -7.65 -6.04 -14.78
C ASP A 81 -6.43 -5.09 -14.92
N ARG A 82 -6.46 -3.93 -14.26
CA ARG A 82 -5.41 -2.90 -14.27
C ARG A 82 -4.64 -2.81 -12.96
N ILE A 83 -5.02 -3.60 -11.95
CA ILE A 83 -4.49 -3.57 -10.59
C ILE A 83 -3.82 -4.89 -10.26
N VAL A 84 -2.62 -4.82 -9.68
CA VAL A 84 -2.02 -5.94 -8.95
C VAL A 84 -2.05 -5.62 -7.47
N VAL A 85 -2.68 -6.46 -6.66
CA VAL A 85 -2.51 -6.42 -5.20
C VAL A 85 -1.11 -6.90 -4.86
N ASN A 86 -0.36 -6.06 -4.14
CA ASN A 86 1.03 -6.33 -3.78
C ASN A 86 1.23 -6.59 -2.27
N ALA A 87 0.27 -6.22 -1.43
CA ALA A 87 0.32 -6.44 0.00
C ALA A 87 -1.08 -6.64 0.59
N VAL A 88 -1.18 -7.50 1.59
CA VAL A 88 -2.42 -7.78 2.35
C VAL A 88 -2.12 -7.92 3.83
N ALA A 89 -3.02 -7.41 4.68
CA ALA A 89 -3.03 -7.68 6.11
C ALA A 89 -3.60 -9.08 6.42
N GLN A 90 -3.46 -9.54 7.67
CA GLN A 90 -3.90 -10.88 8.09
C GLN A 90 -5.42 -11.09 7.98
N ASP A 91 -6.21 -10.04 8.12
CA ASP A 91 -7.67 -10.07 7.97
C ASP A 91 -8.13 -9.96 6.49
N GLY A 92 -7.18 -9.91 5.55
CA GLY A 92 -7.44 -9.85 4.11
C GLY A 92 -7.62 -8.44 3.56
N VAL A 93 -7.50 -7.39 4.38
CA VAL A 93 -7.50 -6.01 3.90
C VAL A 93 -6.33 -5.78 2.95
N ILE A 94 -6.62 -5.16 1.80
CA ILE A 94 -5.60 -4.80 0.81
C ILE A 94 -4.79 -3.62 1.37
N GLU A 95 -3.50 -3.85 1.54
CA GLU A 95 -2.56 -2.88 2.12
C GLU A 95 -1.64 -2.26 1.07
N GLY A 96 -1.66 -2.78 -0.16
CA GLY A 96 -0.97 -2.15 -1.26
C GLY A 96 -1.36 -2.69 -2.63
N ILE A 97 -1.15 -1.84 -3.64
CA ILE A 97 -1.48 -2.09 -5.04
C ILE A 97 -0.43 -1.51 -5.96
N GLU A 98 -0.41 -2.01 -7.20
CA GLU A 98 0.37 -1.46 -8.31
C GLU A 98 -0.49 -1.35 -9.55
N ALA A 99 -0.27 -0.32 -10.37
CA ALA A 99 -0.87 -0.24 -11.70
C ALA A 99 -0.05 -1.07 -12.69
N ILE A 100 -0.71 -1.89 -13.51
CA ILE A 100 -0.04 -2.77 -14.48
C ILE A 100 0.58 -2.01 -15.66
N ASP A 101 -0.07 -0.91 -16.09
CA ASP A 101 0.29 -0.18 -17.31
C ASP A 101 1.29 0.96 -17.07
N ALA A 102 1.98 0.98 -15.92
CA ALA A 102 2.92 2.04 -15.54
C ALA A 102 4.27 1.46 -15.12
N SER A 103 5.35 2.18 -15.44
CA SER A 103 6.71 1.80 -15.05
C SER A 103 6.90 1.88 -13.54
N PHE A 104 6.28 2.87 -12.89
CA PHE A 104 6.23 3.04 -11.45
C PHE A 104 4.92 3.72 -11.03
N ALA A 105 3.95 2.93 -10.58
CA ALA A 105 2.74 3.43 -9.94
C ALA A 105 2.40 2.52 -8.76
N LEU A 106 2.84 2.92 -7.58
CA LEU A 106 2.74 2.15 -6.34
C LEU A 106 1.72 2.82 -5.41
N GLY A 107 0.84 2.03 -4.81
CA GLY A 107 -0.05 2.45 -3.73
C GLY A 107 0.22 1.64 -2.47
N VAL A 108 0.31 2.29 -1.32
CA VAL A 108 0.41 1.67 0.01
C VAL A 108 -0.63 2.30 0.94
N GLN A 109 -1.27 1.49 1.77
CA GLN A 109 -2.39 1.92 2.61
C GLN A 109 -1.91 2.50 3.95
N TRP A 110 -0.76 2.04 4.46
CA TRP A 110 -0.07 2.62 5.61
C TRP A 110 0.64 3.94 5.26
N HIS A 111 1.29 4.53 6.27
CA HIS A 111 1.98 5.81 6.18
C HIS A 111 3.51 5.64 6.33
N PRO A 112 4.24 5.33 5.24
CA PRO A 112 5.69 5.12 5.29
C PRO A 112 6.46 6.39 5.70
N GLU A 113 5.85 7.58 5.63
CA GLU A 113 6.47 8.83 6.08
C GLU A 113 6.79 8.86 7.58
N TYR A 114 6.15 8.01 8.38
CA TYR A 114 6.49 7.85 9.81
C TYR A 114 7.72 6.97 10.05
N ASN A 115 8.22 6.27 9.01
CA ASN A 115 9.48 5.54 9.05
C ASN A 115 9.53 4.48 10.18
N VAL A 116 8.51 3.62 10.23
CA VAL A 116 8.35 2.53 11.20
C VAL A 116 9.29 1.36 10.89
N SER A 117 9.58 1.13 9.60
CA SER A 117 10.41 0.03 9.11
C SER A 117 11.51 0.48 8.15
N ALA A 118 12.49 -0.38 7.89
CA ALA A 118 13.49 -0.14 6.84
C ALA A 118 12.86 -0.11 5.43
N GLY A 119 11.75 -0.83 5.23
CA GLY A 119 11.00 -0.84 3.97
C GLY A 119 10.42 0.52 3.61
N ASP A 120 10.04 1.33 4.60
CA ASP A 120 9.51 2.68 4.37
C ASP A 120 10.52 3.58 3.65
N LYS A 121 11.79 3.56 4.08
CA LYS A 121 12.86 4.32 3.40
C LYS A 121 13.10 3.80 1.98
N ALA A 122 13.00 2.48 1.79
CA ALA A 122 13.20 1.87 0.49
C ALA A 122 12.13 2.31 -0.52
N ILE A 123 10.86 2.45 -0.09
CA ILE A 123 9.76 2.95 -0.92
C ILE A 123 10.03 4.37 -1.44
N PHE A 124 10.43 5.30 -0.56
CA PHE A 124 10.77 6.65 -0.98
C PHE A 124 12.00 6.70 -1.87
N LYS A 125 13.03 5.90 -1.56
CA LYS A 125 14.21 5.78 -2.41
C LYS A 125 13.84 5.30 -3.81
N ALA A 126 12.99 4.28 -3.93
CA ALA A 126 12.57 3.74 -5.21
C ALA A 126 11.77 4.76 -6.04
N LEU A 127 10.90 5.56 -5.41
CA LEU A 127 10.22 6.67 -6.08
C LEU A 127 11.21 7.72 -6.63
N ILE A 128 12.20 8.13 -5.83
CA ILE A 128 13.22 9.10 -6.24
C ILE A 128 14.04 8.56 -7.41
N ASP A 129 14.47 7.30 -7.32
CA ASP A 129 15.22 6.65 -8.40
C ASP A 129 14.37 6.58 -9.68
N ALA A 130 13.09 6.20 -9.59
CA ALA A 130 12.19 6.18 -10.73
C ALA A 130 12.04 7.57 -11.36
N ALA A 131 11.90 8.63 -10.55
CA ALA A 131 11.78 10.00 -11.02
C ALA A 131 13.05 10.50 -11.73
N ALA A 132 14.23 10.11 -11.23
CA ALA A 132 15.51 10.46 -11.86
C ALA A 132 15.67 9.85 -13.27
N HIS A 133 15.12 8.65 -13.49
CA HIS A 133 15.21 7.95 -14.79
C HIS A 133 14.06 8.29 -15.75
N SER A 134 13.03 9.00 -15.28
CA SER A 134 11.88 9.40 -16.10
C SER A 134 12.13 10.67 -16.92
N SER A 135 13.34 11.25 -16.83
CA SER A 135 13.76 12.45 -17.54
C SER A 135 14.43 12.11 -18.88
N THR A 136 13.65 11.60 -19.83
CA THR A 136 13.94 11.61 -21.28
C THR A 136 12.66 11.67 -22.08
#